data_AF-A0A6N4QDX7-F1
#
_entry.id   AF-A0A6N4QDX7-F1
#
_cell.length_a   1.000
_cell.length_b   1.000
_cell.length_c   1.000
_cell.angle_alpha   90.00
_cell.angle_beta   90.00
_cell.angle_gamma   90.00
#
_symmetry.space_group_name_H-M   'P 1'
#
loop_
_entity.id
_entity.type
_entity.pdbx_description
1 polymer ?
#
loop_
_entity_poly.entity_id
_entity_poly.type
_entity_poly.pdbx_seq_one_letter_code
_entity_poly.pdbx_strand_id
1 'polypeptide(L)'
;MNNIFLRRKKKIIIQRKNNQLEDVYISTLLKNVENLGYTFSAEIIEILRTYSVDEIEEFYREIIGNLKQLLGDHVSFKPMYPNFPRQVMEAKESELYLNAWLHYFGDWLGIRILPQYLKEPRPDLHSLFCIHIF
;
A
#
# COMPACT_ATOMS: atom_id res chain seq x y z
N MET A 1 -10.78 1.63 15.98
CA MET A 1 -9.97 0.41 15.82
C MET A 1 -8.53 0.62 16.27
N ASN A 2 -7.88 -0.42 16.84
CA ASN A 2 -6.50 -0.34 17.32
C ASN A 2 -5.48 -0.64 16.21
N ASN A 3 -4.81 0.39 15.72
CA ASN A 3 -3.87 0.29 14.61
C ASN A 3 -2.60 -0.50 14.91
N ILE A 4 -2.21 -0.64 16.19
CA ILE A 4 -1.03 -1.41 16.58
C ILE A 4 -1.29 -2.90 16.37
N PHE A 5 -2.45 -3.41 16.77
CA PHE A 5 -2.83 -4.81 16.56
C PHE A 5 -2.97 -5.13 15.08
N LEU A 6 -3.62 -4.25 14.31
CA LEU A 6 -3.73 -4.43 12.86
C LEU A 6 -2.35 -4.45 12.21
N ARG A 7 -1.47 -3.48 12.52
CA ARG A 7 -0.11 -3.41 11.94
C ARG A 7 0.75 -4.62 12.27
N ARG A 8 0.83 -4.98 13.56
CA ARG A 8 1.83 -5.94 14.07
C ARG A 8 1.35 -7.38 14.10
N LYS A 9 0.04 -7.59 14.16
CA LYS A 9 -0.56 -8.92 14.34
C LYS A 9 -1.64 -9.25 13.33
N LYS A 10 -2.02 -8.31 12.46
CA LYS A 10 -3.12 -8.47 11.48
C LYS A 10 -4.43 -8.87 12.16
N LYS A 11 -4.69 -8.32 13.35
CA LYS A 11 -5.89 -8.58 14.16
C LYS A 11 -6.68 -7.29 14.36
N ILE A 12 -8.00 -7.44 14.40
CA ILE A 12 -8.94 -6.38 14.72
C ILE A 12 -9.84 -6.84 15.87
N ILE A 13 -10.31 -5.89 16.67
CA ILE A 13 -11.26 -6.14 17.75
C ILE A 13 -12.56 -5.46 17.33
N ILE A 14 -13.59 -6.27 17.13
CA ILE A 14 -14.92 -5.84 16.74
C ILE A 14 -15.94 -6.53 17.63
N GLN A 15 -17.08 -5.89 17.83
CA GLN A 15 -18.16 -6.42 18.65
C GLN A 15 -19.31 -6.86 17.77
N ARG A 16 -20.00 -7.92 18.18
CA ARG A 16 -21.27 -8.34 17.59
C ARG A 16 -22.34 -7.29 17.88
N LYS A 17 -23.20 -7.09 16.89
CA LYS A 17 -24.32 -6.15 16.92
C LYS A 17 -25.63 -6.94 16.80
N ASN A 18 -26.75 -6.23 16.74
CA ASN A 18 -28.10 -6.84 16.83
C ASN A 18 -28.94 -6.61 15.56
N ASN A 19 -28.30 -6.32 14.43
CA ASN A 19 -28.95 -6.12 13.14
C ASN A 19 -28.72 -7.33 12.22
N GLN A 20 -29.28 -7.27 11.02
CA GLN A 20 -29.00 -8.20 9.93
C GLN A 20 -28.62 -7.38 8.69
N LEU A 21 -27.39 -7.56 8.23
CA LEU A 21 -26.87 -6.88 7.05
C LEU A 21 -27.03 -7.77 5.82
N GLU A 22 -27.42 -7.17 4.70
CA GLU A 22 -27.46 -7.87 3.41
C GLU A 22 -26.06 -8.20 2.90
N ASP A 23 -25.92 -9.35 2.25
CA ASP A 23 -24.64 -9.86 1.75
C ASP A 23 -23.98 -8.94 0.69
N VAL A 24 -24.74 -8.04 0.06
CA VAL A 24 -24.22 -7.05 -0.90
C VAL A 24 -23.20 -6.10 -0.24
N TYR A 25 -23.42 -5.71 1.03
CA TYR A 25 -22.49 -4.84 1.75
C TYR A 25 -21.22 -5.59 2.14
N ILE A 26 -21.36 -6.84 2.60
CA ILE A 26 -20.23 -7.70 2.97
C ILE A 26 -19.35 -8.00 1.75
N SER A 27 -19.96 -8.40 0.63
CA SER A 27 -19.24 -8.68 -0.62
C SER A 27 -18.53 -7.43 -1.17
N THR A 28 -19.16 -6.26 -1.11
CA THR A 28 -18.54 -4.98 -1.50
C THR A 28 -17.34 -4.65 -0.63
N LEU A 29 -17.48 -4.78 0.69
CA LEU A 29 -16.39 -4.58 1.64
C LEU A 29 -15.23 -5.57 1.36
N LEU A 30 -15.53 -6.85 1.19
CA LEU A 30 -14.54 -7.89 0.87
C LEU A 30 -13.79 -7.56 -0.42
N LYS A 31 -14.49 -7.14 -1.48
CA LYS A 31 -13.85 -6.80 -2.76
C LYS A 31 -12.90 -5.60 -2.63
N ASN A 32 -13.28 -4.62 -1.83
CA ASN A 32 -12.47 -3.43 -1.61
C ASN A 32 -11.20 -3.73 -0.80
N VAL A 33 -11.27 -4.59 0.23
CA VAL A 33 -10.06 -4.98 0.98
C VAL A 33 -9.18 -5.97 0.20
N GLU A 34 -9.77 -6.79 -0.68
CA GLU A 34 -9.02 -7.67 -1.58
C GLU A 34 -8.11 -6.87 -2.52
N ASN A 35 -8.61 -5.74 -3.06
CA ASN A 35 -7.80 -4.83 -3.88
C ASN A 35 -6.60 -4.22 -3.12
N LEU A 36 -6.60 -4.29 -1.79
CA LEU A 36 -5.49 -3.88 -0.92
C LEU A 36 -4.61 -5.07 -0.48
N GLY A 37 -4.90 -6.28 -0.95
CA GLY A 37 -4.18 -7.51 -0.61
C GLY A 37 -4.60 -8.14 0.73
N TYR A 38 -5.80 -7.84 1.22
CA TYR A 38 -6.33 -8.35 2.49
C TYR A 38 -7.67 -9.07 2.33
N THR A 39 -8.01 -9.88 3.33
CA THR A 39 -9.35 -10.47 3.49
C THR A 39 -9.66 -10.63 4.98
N PHE A 40 -10.89 -11.03 5.30
CA PHE A 40 -11.33 -11.28 6.68
C PHE A 40 -11.52 -12.78 6.93
N SER A 41 -11.38 -13.19 8.20
CA SER A 41 -11.75 -14.55 8.62
C SER A 41 -13.27 -14.71 8.60
N ALA A 42 -13.73 -15.96 8.52
CA ALA A 42 -15.16 -16.28 8.60
C ALA A 42 -15.80 -15.71 9.88
N GLU A 43 -15.11 -15.78 11.02
CA GLU A 43 -15.58 -15.22 12.29
C GLU A 43 -15.86 -13.70 12.20
N ILE A 44 -14.95 -12.95 11.57
CA ILE A 44 -15.15 -11.51 11.38
C ILE A 44 -16.33 -11.25 10.45
N ILE A 45 -16.46 -12.02 9.37
CA ILE A 45 -17.58 -11.87 8.42
C ILE A 45 -18.93 -12.12 9.12
N GLU A 46 -19.03 -13.16 9.94
CA GLU A 46 -20.23 -13.46 10.71
C GLU A 46 -20.57 -12.37 11.74
N ILE A 47 -19.56 -11.74 12.34
CA ILE A 47 -19.77 -10.59 13.21
C ILE A 47 -20.26 -9.38 12.39
N LEU A 48 -19.64 -9.07 11.25
CA LEU A 48 -20.01 -7.93 10.40
C LEU A 48 -21.42 -8.07 9.81
N ARG A 49 -21.90 -9.30 9.55
CA ARG A 49 -23.28 -9.57 9.15
C ARG A 49 -24.33 -9.10 10.16
N THR A 50 -23.92 -8.83 11.39
CA THR A 50 -24.83 -8.32 12.43
C THR A 50 -24.94 -6.80 12.48
N TYR A 51 -24.20 -6.08 11.63
CA TYR A 51 -24.10 -4.62 11.64
C TYR A 51 -25.29 -3.99 10.90
N SER A 52 -25.62 -2.75 11.23
CA SER A 52 -26.47 -1.91 10.37
C SER A 52 -25.66 -1.33 9.20
N VAL A 53 -26.35 -0.71 8.24
CA VAL A 53 -25.70 -0.03 7.10
C VAL A 53 -24.77 1.10 7.57
N ASP A 54 -25.19 1.89 8.56
CA ASP A 54 -24.37 2.98 9.09
C ASP A 54 -23.10 2.46 9.79
N GLU A 55 -23.25 1.40 10.60
CA GLU A 55 -22.14 0.77 11.32
C GLU A 55 -21.12 0.13 10.37
N ILE A 56 -21.58 -0.54 9.30
CA ILE A 56 -20.64 -1.13 8.31
C ILE A 56 -19.94 -0.05 7.50
N GLU A 57 -20.58 1.09 7.24
CA GLU A 57 -19.98 2.21 6.54
C GLU A 57 -18.89 2.89 7.39
N GLU A 58 -19.14 3.05 8.69
CA GLU A 58 -18.13 3.52 9.64
C GLU A 58 -16.94 2.56 9.71
N PHE A 59 -17.21 1.25 9.85
CA PHE A 59 -16.18 0.23 9.82
C PHE A 59 -15.37 0.27 8.52
N TYR A 60 -16.03 0.40 7.38
CA TYR A 60 -15.40 0.49 6.05
C TYR A 60 -14.43 1.66 5.97
N ARG A 61 -14.87 2.87 6.34
CA ARG A 61 -14.02 4.07 6.34
C ARG A 61 -12.79 3.87 7.19
N GLU A 62 -12.98 3.31 8.39
CA GLU A 62 -11.88 3.09 9.32
C GLU A 62 -10.90 2.02 8.82
N ILE A 63 -11.37 0.84 8.39
CA ILE A 63 -10.47 -0.24 7.95
C ILE A 63 -9.70 0.14 6.69
N ILE A 64 -10.36 0.74 5.70
CA ILE A 64 -9.70 1.14 4.45
C ILE A 64 -8.65 2.22 4.71
N GLY A 65 -8.98 3.23 5.53
CA GLY A 65 -8.01 4.27 5.91
C GLY A 65 -6.77 3.66 6.57
N ASN A 66 -6.96 2.74 7.51
CA ASN A 66 -5.87 2.07 8.21
C ASN A 66 -5.04 1.17 7.28
N LEU A 67 -5.67 0.39 6.39
CA LEU A 67 -4.96 -0.46 5.44
C LEU A 67 -4.14 0.36 4.44
N LYS A 68 -4.69 1.46 3.90
CA LYS A 68 -3.96 2.39 3.03
C LYS A 68 -2.73 2.98 3.72
N GLN A 69 -2.87 3.43 4.97
CA GLN A 69 -1.73 3.91 5.75
C GLN A 69 -0.67 2.81 5.91
N LEU A 70 -1.07 1.57 6.20
CA LEU A 70 -0.13 0.45 6.32
C LEU A 70 0.60 0.12 5.01
N LEU A 71 -0.05 0.34 3.87
CA LEU A 71 0.54 0.17 2.54
C LEU A 71 1.39 1.36 2.10
N GLY A 72 1.50 2.40 2.92
CA GLY A 72 2.33 3.56 2.63
C GLY A 72 1.68 4.56 1.68
N ASP A 73 0.35 4.58 1.55
CA ASP A 73 -0.39 5.57 0.73
C ASP A 73 -0.12 7.03 1.17
N HIS A 74 0.31 7.21 2.42
CA HIS A 74 0.71 8.49 3.00
C HIS A 74 2.19 8.85 2.72
N VAL A 75 2.98 7.93 2.16
CA VAL A 75 4.41 8.10 1.94
C VAL A 75 4.65 8.42 0.47
N SER A 76 5.17 9.61 0.19
CA SER A 76 5.71 9.92 -1.13
C SER A 76 7.05 9.18 -1.31
N PHE A 77 7.00 7.98 -1.89
CA PHE A 77 8.21 7.19 -2.14
C PHE A 77 9.05 7.84 -3.25
N LYS A 78 10.26 8.26 -2.89
CA LYS A 78 11.26 8.78 -3.82
C LYS A 78 12.41 7.78 -3.91
N PRO A 79 12.49 6.96 -4.98
CA PRO A 79 13.59 6.02 -5.13
C PRO A 79 14.93 6.76 -5.21
N MET A 80 16.00 6.10 -4.76
CA MET A 80 17.38 6.60 -4.91
C MET A 80 17.73 6.88 -6.38
N TYR A 81 17.20 6.05 -7.29
CA TYR A 81 17.29 6.19 -8.74
C TYR A 81 15.95 6.74 -9.28
N PRO A 82 15.89 8.02 -9.74
CA PRO A 82 14.64 8.68 -10.11
C PRO A 82 13.78 7.99 -11.17
N ASN A 83 14.40 7.25 -12.10
CA ASN A 83 13.75 6.53 -13.21
C ASN A 83 13.88 5.00 -13.04
N PHE A 84 13.85 4.52 -11.79
CA PHE A 84 13.78 3.09 -11.48
C PHE A 84 12.56 2.43 -12.18
N PRO A 85 12.68 1.18 -12.71
CA PRO A 85 13.85 0.30 -12.65
C PRO A 85 14.89 0.51 -13.75
N ARG A 86 14.53 1.21 -14.83
CA ARG A 86 15.34 1.31 -16.05
C ARG A 86 16.77 1.75 -15.80
N GLN A 87 16.97 2.80 -15.00
CA GLN A 87 18.30 3.29 -14.63
C GLN A 87 19.19 2.22 -13.99
N VAL A 88 18.64 1.40 -13.11
CA VAL A 88 19.41 0.35 -12.43
C VAL A 88 19.75 -0.78 -13.41
N MET A 89 18.84 -1.09 -14.34
CA MET A 89 19.07 -2.10 -15.36
C MET A 89 20.13 -1.69 -16.40
N GLU A 90 20.21 -0.39 -16.71
CA GLU A 90 21.13 0.16 -17.71
C GLU A 90 22.51 0.53 -17.13
N ALA A 91 22.59 0.80 -15.82
CA ALA A 91 23.83 1.22 -15.16
C ALA A 91 24.87 0.09 -15.07
N LYS A 92 26.15 0.48 -15.05
CA LYS A 92 27.25 -0.47 -14.83
C LYS A 92 27.25 -0.94 -13.37
N GLU A 93 27.60 -2.19 -13.13
CA GLU A 93 27.74 -2.73 -11.76
C GLU A 93 28.69 -1.89 -10.89
N SER A 94 29.80 -1.40 -11.46
CA SER A 94 30.76 -0.55 -10.76
C SER A 94 30.16 0.80 -10.33
N GLU A 95 29.29 1.37 -11.15
CA GLU A 95 28.56 2.61 -10.84
C GLU A 95 27.54 2.35 -9.73
N LEU A 96 26.75 1.27 -9.83
CA LEU A 96 25.81 0.88 -8.78
C LEU A 96 26.51 0.65 -7.44
N TYR A 97 27.68 0.00 -7.48
CA TYR A 97 28.52 -0.22 -6.30
C TYR A 97 28.97 1.10 -5.65
N LEU A 98 29.55 2.01 -6.44
CA LEU A 98 30.01 3.31 -5.93
C LEU A 98 28.85 4.16 -5.40
N ASN A 99 27.73 4.18 -6.11
CA ASN A 99 26.52 4.87 -5.69
C ASN A 99 26.02 4.35 -4.34
N ALA A 100 25.94 3.02 -4.18
CA ALA A 100 25.54 2.40 -2.91
C ALA A 100 26.55 2.71 -1.79
N TRP A 101 27.85 2.61 -2.06
CA TRP A 101 28.89 2.91 -1.07
C TRP A 101 28.81 4.35 -0.58
N LEU A 102 28.72 5.32 -1.49
CA LEU A 102 28.58 6.74 -1.16
C LEU A 102 27.30 7.03 -0.39
N HIS A 103 26.20 6.37 -0.77
CA HIS A 103 24.92 6.51 -0.10
C HIS A 103 24.99 6.13 1.37
N TYR A 104 25.48 4.92 1.67
CA TYR A 104 25.57 4.43 3.03
C TYR A 104 26.64 5.16 3.85
N PHE A 105 27.76 5.53 3.23
CA PHE A 105 28.79 6.34 3.89
C PHE A 105 28.26 7.74 4.23
N GLY A 106 27.52 8.37 3.32
CA GLY A 106 26.82 9.62 3.57
C GLY A 106 25.83 9.50 4.72
N ASP A 107 24.95 8.48 4.70
CA ASP A 107 23.98 8.25 5.77
C ASP A 107 24.67 8.07 7.14
N TRP A 108 25.83 7.41 7.20
CA TRP A 108 26.64 7.29 8.42
C TRP A 108 27.16 8.64 8.93
N LEU A 109 27.50 9.55 8.02
CA LEU A 109 27.89 10.92 8.32
C LEU A 109 26.69 11.88 8.53
N GLY A 110 25.45 11.38 8.42
CA GLY A 110 24.24 12.20 8.49
C GLY A 110 23.97 13.06 7.25
N ILE A 111 24.61 12.75 6.12
CA ILE A 111 24.50 13.49 4.85
C ILE A 111 23.88 12.58 3.78
N ARG A 112 22.73 12.97 3.23
CA ARG A 112 22.07 12.19 2.17
C ARG A 112 22.77 12.38 0.83
N ILE A 113 23.56 11.38 0.39
CA ILE A 113 24.19 11.38 -0.93
C ILE A 113 23.33 10.54 -1.90
N LEU A 114 22.89 11.16 -2.99
CA LEU A 114 22.11 10.53 -4.05
C LEU A 114 22.85 10.64 -5.39
N PRO A 115 22.76 9.63 -6.25
CA PRO A 115 23.33 9.72 -7.58
C PRO A 115 22.63 10.79 -8.41
N GLN A 116 23.39 11.48 -9.26
CA GLN A 116 22.86 12.55 -10.10
C GLN A 116 22.35 11.98 -11.42
N TYR A 117 21.03 11.91 -11.56
CA TYR A 117 20.37 11.58 -12.83
C TYR A 117 19.34 12.64 -13.18
N LEU A 118 19.13 12.83 -14.49
CA LEU A 118 17.97 13.55 -14.99
C LEU A 118 16.71 12.72 -14.73
N LYS A 119 15.74 13.33 -14.04
CA LYS A 119 14.44 12.72 -13.79
C LYS A 119 13.55 12.93 -15.00
N GLU A 120 13.03 11.84 -15.54
CA GLU A 120 12.09 11.88 -16.65
C GLU A 120 10.67 12.18 -16.13
N PRO A 121 9.88 12.98 -16.86
CA PRO A 121 8.49 13.20 -16.52
C PRO A 121 7.75 11.86 -16.63
N ARG A 122 6.94 11.54 -15.62
CA ARG A 122 6.08 10.37 -15.67
C ARG A 122 5.04 10.60 -16.78
N PRO A 123 4.81 9.62 -17.69
CA PRO A 123 3.71 9.69 -18.65
C PRO A 123 2.37 9.85 -17.92
N ASP A 124 1.43 10.58 -18.52
CA ASP A 124 0.10 10.75 -17.94
C ASP A 124 -0.63 9.41 -17.84
N LEU A 125 -1.48 9.25 -16.82
CA LEU A 125 -2.22 8.00 -16.60
C LEU A 125 -3.09 7.58 -17.81
N HIS A 126 -3.52 8.56 -18.63
CA HIS A 126 -4.31 8.34 -19.85
C HIS A 126 -3.48 8.00 -21.09
N SER A 127 -2.13 8.05 -21.02
CA SER A 127 -1.30 7.50 -22.09
C SER A 127 -1.38 5.98 -22.01
N LEU A 128 -2.37 5.42 -22.71
CA LEU A 128 -2.54 3.97 -22.85
C LEU A 128 -1.35 3.41 -23.61
N PHE A 129 -0.51 2.63 -22.92
CA PHE A 129 0.49 1.80 -23.58
C PHE A 129 -0.21 0.51 -24.03
N CYS A 130 -0.47 0.40 -25.34
CA CYS A 130 -0.94 -0.84 -25.94
C CYS A 130 0.15 -1.92 -25.75
N ILE A 131 -0.18 -2.99 -25.03
CA ILE A 131 0.67 -4.17 -24.95
C ILE A 131 0.50 -4.91 -26.27
N HIS A 132 1.49 -4.78 -27.16
CA HIS A 132 1.57 -5.59 -28.37
C HIS A 132 2.22 -6.94 -28.02
N ILE A 133 1.62 -8.02 -28.49
CA ILE A 133 2.24 -9.35 -28.50
C ILE A 133 3.18 -9.40 -29.71
N PHE A 134 4.38 -9.97 -29.55
CA PHE A 134 5.28 -10.29 -30.66
C PHE A 134 4.73 -11.43 -31.51
#